data_AF-A0A6A6N6F5-F1
#
_entry.id   AF-A0A6A6N6F5-F1
#
_cell.length_a   1.000
_cell.length_b   1.000
_cell.length_c   1.000
_cell.angle_alpha   90.00
_cell.angle_beta   90.00
_cell.angle_gamma   90.00
#
_symmetry.space_group_name_H-M   'P 1'
#
loop_
_entity.id
_entity.type
_entity.pdbx_description
1 polymer ?
#
loop_
_entity_poly.entity_id
_entity_poly.type
_entity_poly.pdbx_seq_one_letter_code
_entity_poly.pdbx_strand_id
1 'polypeptide(L)'
;MSKFDYPRLSRAEIVTVLAESQIAAVVENDIKNPNPDFLSDLYTRLLIHLDLLHEEDQGQVEFAALEQLENPDHHADSVRTMNMYIRIREMLGLVDCPIKFTLKDLLRPQGDRTEIFLSAILNFCLHKESKMNLLRPMGEELTLLDDQRREWEDKISQLNAQISDYNEARERELPLVQEVDANVKELHQTIAGLNNHQLSLRASFRKLKEKTGEMDEEISKAEFDLVQSVQENASLRSKIVQSPDKLQRALEEKKSFREEARNAERLAMQSFQEKTSIIEVYSKTFKKMSKHLKQMQAIHEQVNSAKSIEKDYKTLKAKLSDDGVLDKSLDAKLVERQAKAQQLDELRKILEKEGNVKSEEATKEFNNIKLEVDAITSKTNLVKESGAAKVQELVHKCEEVVEQFQQYKNSTELLLQ
;
A
#
# COMPACT_ATOMS: atom_id res chain seq x y z
N MET A 1 28.90 102.00 36.63
CA MET A 1 30.08 101.27 36.14
C MET A 1 30.91 100.88 37.35
N SER A 2 30.90 99.61 37.76
CA SER A 2 31.91 99.16 38.73
C SER A 2 33.27 99.24 38.04
N LYS A 3 34.28 99.81 38.69
CA LYS A 3 35.66 99.57 38.22
C LYS A 3 35.92 98.07 38.43
N PHE A 4 36.33 97.40 37.37
CA PHE A 4 36.91 96.07 37.48
C PHE A 4 38.34 96.27 37.95
N ASP A 5 38.57 96.14 39.25
CA ASP A 5 39.91 96.09 39.79
C ASP A 5 40.47 94.69 39.52
N TYR A 6 41.66 94.63 38.90
CA TYR A 6 42.27 93.37 38.51
C TYR A 6 42.56 92.51 39.74
N PRO A 7 42.23 91.20 39.76
CA PRO A 7 42.43 90.35 40.93
C PRO A 7 43.90 90.36 41.37
N ARG A 8 44.14 90.81 42.60
CA ARG A 8 45.46 90.90 43.23
C ARG A 8 45.45 90.05 44.49
N LEU A 9 46.31 89.03 44.49
CA LEU A 9 46.54 88.18 45.65
C LEU A 9 47.59 88.86 46.54
N SER A 10 47.37 88.82 47.85
CA SER A 10 48.41 89.15 48.83
C SER A 10 49.55 88.13 48.77
N ARG A 11 50.72 88.48 49.31
CA ARG A 11 51.90 87.58 49.33
C ARG A 11 51.61 86.27 50.07
N ALA A 12 50.82 86.32 51.13
CA ALA A 12 50.35 85.15 51.86
C ALA A 12 49.47 84.25 50.97
N GLU A 13 48.51 84.81 50.22
CA GLU A 13 47.68 84.05 49.29
C GLU A 13 48.49 83.45 48.13
N ILE A 14 49.46 84.19 47.58
CA ILE A 14 50.39 83.69 46.55
C ILE A 14 51.19 82.49 47.07
N VAL A 15 51.74 82.57 48.29
CA VAL A 15 52.45 81.47 48.95
C VAL A 15 51.53 80.25 49.11
N THR A 16 50.31 80.45 49.62
CA THR A 16 49.34 79.39 49.85
C THR A 16 48.96 78.68 48.55
N VAL A 17 48.58 79.42 47.51
CA VAL A 17 48.18 78.84 46.21
C VAL A 17 49.34 78.09 45.56
N LEU A 18 50.58 78.61 45.61
CA LEU A 18 51.75 77.93 45.07
C LEU A 18 52.04 76.58 45.77
N ALA A 19 51.75 76.49 47.08
CA ALA A 19 51.90 75.26 47.84
C ALA A 19 50.73 74.28 47.62
N GLU A 20 49.48 74.76 47.62
CA GLU A 20 48.28 73.94 47.41
C GLU A 20 48.22 73.33 46.01
N SER A 21 48.54 74.11 44.97
CA SER A 21 48.66 73.62 43.58
C SER A 21 49.98 72.85 43.31
N GLN A 22 50.81 72.63 44.34
CA GLN A 22 52.09 71.87 44.29
C GLN A 22 53.12 72.43 43.29
N ILE A 23 53.08 73.74 43.02
CA ILE A 23 53.95 74.43 42.05
C ILE A 23 55.31 74.74 42.68
N ALA A 24 55.31 75.35 43.87
CA ALA A 24 56.54 75.72 44.57
C ALA A 24 56.31 75.94 46.08
N ALA A 25 57.28 75.51 46.90
CA ALA A 25 57.34 75.88 48.32
C ALA A 25 58.18 77.17 48.45
N VAL A 26 57.52 78.28 48.80
CA VAL A 26 58.11 79.63 48.86
C VAL A 26 57.66 80.37 50.12
N VAL A 27 58.35 81.41 50.56
CA VAL A 27 57.91 82.29 51.65
C VAL A 27 57.65 83.73 51.18
N GLU A 28 56.85 84.49 51.93
CA GLU A 28 56.49 85.87 51.56
C GLU A 28 57.70 86.79 51.32
N ASN A 29 58.83 86.52 51.99
CA ASN A 29 60.05 87.30 51.82
C ASN A 29 60.69 87.10 50.44
N ASP A 30 60.53 85.92 49.82
CA ASP A 30 61.06 85.62 48.48
C ASP A 30 60.29 86.39 47.41
N ILE A 31 59.00 86.63 47.63
CA ILE A 31 58.15 87.47 46.76
C ILE A 31 58.40 88.96 47.03
N LYS A 32 58.66 89.34 48.29
CA LYS A 32 58.97 90.73 48.69
C LYS A 32 60.32 91.20 48.17
N ASN A 33 61.34 90.35 48.23
CA ASN A 33 62.72 90.63 47.84
C ASN A 33 63.21 89.57 46.83
N PRO A 34 62.63 89.52 45.61
CA PRO A 34 62.89 88.45 44.66
C PRO A 34 64.32 88.46 44.11
N ASN A 35 64.92 87.26 44.04
CA ASN A 35 66.16 87.01 43.31
C ASN A 35 65.83 86.61 41.85
N PRO A 36 66.55 87.10 40.82
CA PRO A 36 66.35 86.67 39.42
C PRO A 36 66.31 85.15 39.22
N ASP A 37 67.24 84.40 39.80
CA ASP A 37 67.32 82.94 39.60
C ASP A 37 66.09 82.23 40.19
N PHE A 38 65.65 82.68 41.36
CA PHE A 38 64.45 82.18 42.04
C PHE A 38 63.19 82.42 41.19
N LEU A 39 63.03 83.62 40.63
CA LEU A 39 61.89 83.89 39.75
C LEU A 39 61.98 83.13 38.42
N SER A 40 63.18 82.92 37.89
CA SER A 40 63.35 82.10 36.68
C SER A 40 62.89 80.65 36.92
N ASP A 41 63.27 80.04 38.04
CA ASP A 41 62.77 78.72 38.47
C ASP A 41 61.24 78.75 38.70
N LEU A 42 60.73 79.71 39.47
CA LEU A 42 59.31 79.83 39.77
C LEU A 42 58.45 80.00 38.50
N TYR A 43 58.85 80.87 37.56
CA TYR A 43 58.16 81.03 36.29
C TYR A 43 58.29 79.78 35.40
N THR A 44 59.42 79.07 35.43
CA THR A 44 59.58 77.79 34.73
C THR A 44 58.53 76.79 35.22
N ARG A 45 58.39 76.60 36.55
CA ARG A 45 57.39 75.70 37.15
C ARG A 45 55.96 76.12 36.85
N LEU A 46 55.67 77.42 36.87
CA LEU A 46 54.36 77.97 36.50
C LEU A 46 54.00 77.70 35.03
N LEU A 47 54.97 77.83 34.11
CA LEU A 47 54.75 77.54 32.70
C LEU A 47 54.56 76.02 32.45
N ILE A 48 55.30 75.17 33.17
CA ILE A 48 55.13 73.70 33.11
C ILE A 48 53.74 73.30 33.65
N HIS A 49 53.34 73.77 34.82
CA HIS A 49 52.02 73.52 35.41
C HIS A 49 50.86 73.99 34.50
N LEU A 50 51.11 74.99 33.66
CA LEU A 50 50.14 75.49 32.70
C LEU A 50 50.15 74.76 31.34
N ASP A 51 51.04 73.79 31.13
CA ASP A 51 51.30 73.12 29.84
C ASP A 51 51.78 74.08 28.74
N LEU A 52 52.48 75.16 29.12
CA LEU A 52 53.03 76.19 28.22
C LEU A 52 54.54 76.04 27.96
N LEU A 53 55.19 75.08 28.65
CA LEU A 53 56.59 74.72 28.50
C LEU A 53 56.76 73.25 28.89
N HIS A 54 57.36 72.43 28.03
CA HIS A 54 57.71 71.06 28.40
C HIS A 54 59.07 71.04 29.12
N GLU A 55 59.31 70.05 29.98
CA GLU A 55 60.60 69.90 30.67
C GLU A 55 61.77 69.70 29.69
N GLU A 56 61.51 69.04 28.55
CA GLU A 56 62.51 68.81 27.50
C GLU A 56 62.87 70.09 26.73
N ASP A 57 61.99 71.10 26.67
CA ASP A 57 62.20 72.37 25.96
C ASP A 57 63.17 73.33 26.71
N GLN A 58 63.59 73.00 27.94
CA GLN A 58 64.36 73.88 28.81
C GLN A 58 65.76 74.23 28.25
N GLY A 59 65.84 75.38 27.57
CA GLY A 59 67.09 75.87 26.99
C GLY A 59 67.40 75.31 25.61
N GLN A 60 66.48 74.57 24.99
CA GLN A 60 66.61 74.23 23.58
C GLN A 60 66.47 75.49 22.71
N VAL A 61 67.33 75.59 21.71
CA VAL A 61 67.28 76.61 20.66
C VAL A 61 66.93 75.87 19.37
N GLU A 62 65.94 76.37 18.64
CA GLU A 62 65.56 75.78 17.35
C GLU A 62 66.78 75.73 16.42
N PHE A 63 67.04 74.58 15.78
CA PHE A 63 68.24 74.37 14.98
C PHE A 63 68.42 75.43 13.87
N ALA A 64 67.32 75.89 13.26
CA ALA A 64 67.33 76.95 12.25
C ALA A 64 67.73 78.34 12.80
N ALA A 65 67.62 78.56 14.11
CA ALA A 65 68.11 79.76 14.78
C ALA A 65 69.58 79.64 15.20
N LEU A 66 70.07 78.43 15.52
CA LEU A 66 71.49 78.18 15.77
C LEU A 66 72.35 78.47 14.54
N GLU A 67 71.86 78.18 13.34
CA GLU A 67 72.53 78.52 12.06
C GLU A 67 72.71 80.04 11.83
N GLN A 68 71.93 80.88 12.53
CA GLN A 68 71.96 82.34 12.40
C GLN A 68 72.81 83.04 13.47
N LEU A 69 73.31 82.30 14.48
CA LEU A 69 74.08 82.84 15.59
C LEU A 69 75.58 82.59 15.39
N GLU A 70 76.39 83.66 15.46
CA GLU A 70 77.85 83.55 15.42
C GLU A 70 78.37 83.11 16.80
N ASN A 71 78.96 81.91 16.90
CA ASN A 71 79.33 81.24 18.16
C ASN A 71 78.12 80.94 19.08
N PRO A 72 77.19 80.03 18.69
CA PRO A 72 75.95 79.80 19.42
C PRO A 72 76.12 79.46 20.91
N ASP A 73 77.20 78.77 21.29
CA ASP A 73 77.51 78.40 22.68
C ASP A 73 77.61 79.62 23.60
N HIS A 74 78.13 80.75 23.11
CA HIS A 74 78.22 81.99 23.89
C HIS A 74 76.86 82.66 24.12
N HIS A 75 75.83 82.25 23.38
CA HIS A 75 74.48 82.82 23.45
C HIS A 75 73.52 81.99 24.30
N ALA A 76 73.89 80.79 24.76
CA ALA A 76 73.01 79.86 25.48
C ALA A 76 72.18 80.52 26.60
N ASP A 77 72.81 81.25 27.52
CA ASP A 77 72.12 81.90 28.62
C ASP A 77 71.30 83.13 28.19
N SER A 78 71.74 83.83 27.15
CA SER A 78 70.99 84.96 26.58
C SER A 78 69.71 84.47 25.89
N VAL A 79 69.78 83.39 25.13
CA VAL A 79 68.62 82.77 24.47
C VAL A 79 67.68 82.16 25.50
N ARG A 80 68.19 81.42 26.50
CA ARG A 80 67.39 80.91 27.62
C ARG A 80 66.59 82.02 28.31
N THR A 81 67.27 83.13 28.64
CA THR A 81 66.66 84.30 29.29
C THR A 81 65.62 84.99 28.40
N MET A 82 65.92 85.14 27.10
CA MET A 82 65.02 85.80 26.16
C MET A 82 63.77 84.93 25.89
N ASN A 83 63.94 83.62 25.75
CA ASN A 83 62.83 82.66 25.61
C ASN A 83 61.92 82.71 26.84
N MET A 84 62.48 82.69 28.05
CA MET A 84 61.71 82.84 29.30
C MET A 84 60.94 84.17 29.33
N TYR A 85 61.58 85.28 28.98
CA TYR A 85 60.92 86.59 28.88
C TYR A 85 59.78 86.61 27.85
N ILE A 86 59.97 86.00 26.68
CA ILE A 86 58.95 85.90 25.63
C ILE A 86 57.75 85.10 26.15
N ARG A 87 57.97 83.89 26.69
CA ARG A 87 56.91 83.01 27.19
C ARG A 87 56.10 83.64 28.32
N ILE A 88 56.75 84.23 29.32
CA ILE A 88 56.07 84.93 30.43
C ILE A 88 55.25 86.11 29.89
N ARG A 89 55.81 86.89 28.96
CA ARG A 89 55.11 88.05 28.37
C ARG A 89 53.90 87.63 27.53
N GLU A 90 54.01 86.55 26.75
CA GLU A 90 52.90 85.97 25.98
C GLU A 90 51.78 85.48 26.91
N MET A 91 52.15 84.69 27.93
CA MET A 91 51.23 84.21 28.96
C MET A 91 50.50 85.38 29.65
N LEU A 92 51.24 86.39 30.13
CA LEU A 92 50.66 87.58 30.76
C LEU A 92 49.79 88.41 29.81
N GLY A 93 50.01 88.29 28.49
CA GLY A 93 49.14 88.84 27.46
C GLY A 93 47.82 88.07 27.30
N LEU A 94 47.84 86.74 27.42
CA LEU A 94 46.63 85.90 27.38
C LEU A 94 45.66 86.15 28.55
N VAL A 95 46.18 86.63 29.69
CA VAL A 95 45.40 86.95 30.91
C VAL A 95 45.17 88.45 31.10
N ASP A 96 45.37 89.25 30.04
CA ASP A 96 45.20 90.72 30.01
C ASP A 96 45.80 91.44 31.24
N CYS A 97 47.04 91.08 31.60
CA CYS A 97 47.72 91.65 32.76
C CYS A 97 47.82 93.20 32.66
N PRO A 98 47.41 93.95 33.70
CA PRO A 98 47.25 95.41 33.63
C PRO A 98 48.57 96.19 33.49
N ILE A 99 49.69 95.54 33.76
CA ILE A 99 51.04 96.09 33.58
C ILE A 99 51.83 95.26 32.57
N LYS A 100 52.63 95.92 31.74
CA LYS A 100 53.50 95.25 30.77
C LYS A 100 54.68 94.59 31.49
N PHE A 101 54.93 93.32 31.17
CA PHE A 101 56.15 92.60 31.51
C PHE A 101 57.30 93.09 30.62
N THR A 102 58.47 93.30 31.22
CA THR A 102 59.68 93.81 30.58
C THR A 102 60.88 92.96 30.98
N LEU A 103 61.96 92.98 30.20
CA LEU A 103 63.16 92.20 30.54
C LEU A 103 63.78 92.58 31.90
N LYS A 104 63.52 93.81 32.40
CA LYS A 104 63.90 94.22 33.77
C LYS A 104 63.18 93.42 34.85
N ASP A 105 61.95 92.97 34.60
CA ASP A 105 61.15 92.20 35.56
C ASP A 105 61.65 90.77 35.75
N LEU A 106 62.49 90.28 34.83
CA LEU A 106 63.22 89.02 34.94
C LEU A 106 64.63 89.24 35.51
N LEU A 107 65.39 90.22 34.98
CA LEU A 107 66.80 90.43 35.34
C LEU A 107 67.02 91.22 36.65
N ARG A 108 66.07 92.07 37.07
CA ARG A 108 66.12 92.92 38.26
C ARG A 108 64.71 93.10 38.83
N PRO A 109 64.09 92.01 39.32
CA PRO A 109 62.70 92.00 39.71
C PRO A 109 62.43 92.94 40.90
N GLN A 110 61.18 93.40 40.99
CA GLN A 110 60.70 94.29 42.04
C GLN A 110 59.47 93.65 42.68
N GLY A 111 59.50 93.42 44.00
CA GLY A 111 58.46 92.64 44.69
C GLY A 111 57.03 93.09 44.39
N ASP A 112 56.76 94.40 44.36
CA ASP A 112 55.42 94.94 44.06
C ASP A 112 54.95 94.68 42.62
N ARG A 113 55.87 94.51 41.66
CA ARG A 113 55.55 94.14 40.27
C ARG A 113 55.44 92.63 40.12
N THR A 114 56.37 91.88 40.71
CA THR A 114 56.35 90.41 40.79
C THR A 114 55.03 89.92 41.40
N GLU A 115 54.54 90.54 42.46
CA GLU A 115 53.24 90.24 43.08
C GLU A 115 52.06 90.38 42.12
N ILE A 116 52.05 91.41 41.26
CA ILE A 116 50.99 91.61 40.25
C ILE A 116 51.08 90.54 39.16
N PHE A 117 52.29 90.22 38.68
CA PHE A 117 52.48 89.18 37.67
C PHE A 117 52.11 87.79 38.20
N LEU A 118 52.52 87.44 39.42
CA LEU A 118 52.15 86.19 40.06
C LEU A 118 50.63 86.13 40.35
N SER A 119 50.00 87.25 40.75
CA SER A 119 48.55 87.31 40.91
C SER A 119 47.80 87.02 39.59
N ALA A 120 48.25 87.62 38.49
CA ALA A 120 47.70 87.39 37.16
C ALA A 120 47.81 85.91 36.75
N ILE A 121 48.99 85.33 36.92
CA ILE A 121 49.28 83.94 36.57
C ILE A 121 48.46 82.97 37.42
N LEU A 122 48.48 83.12 38.75
CA LEU A 122 47.84 82.17 39.68
C LEU A 122 46.33 82.25 39.64
N ASN A 123 45.74 83.44 39.41
CA ASN A 123 44.31 83.56 39.14
C ASN A 123 43.90 82.73 37.91
N PHE A 124 44.71 82.74 36.85
CA PHE A 124 44.48 81.87 35.70
C PHE A 124 44.71 80.38 36.00
N CYS A 125 45.71 80.02 36.81
CA CYS A 125 45.89 78.63 37.29
C CYS A 125 44.63 78.13 38.02
N LEU A 126 44.14 78.89 39.00
CA LEU A 126 42.91 78.57 39.76
C LEU A 126 41.67 78.48 38.84
N HIS A 127 41.57 79.35 37.83
CA HIS A 127 40.50 79.27 36.84
C HIS A 127 40.61 78.00 35.97
N LYS A 128 41.80 77.70 35.44
CA LYS A 128 42.08 76.47 34.68
C LYS A 128 41.72 75.25 35.51
N GLU A 129 42.19 75.16 36.75
CA GLU A 129 41.92 74.04 37.65
C GLU A 129 40.41 73.88 37.94
N SER A 130 39.71 74.98 38.26
CA SER A 130 38.26 74.97 38.45
C SER A 130 37.50 74.45 37.22
N LYS A 131 37.92 74.84 36.01
CA LYS A 131 37.34 74.34 34.76
C LYS A 131 37.70 72.88 34.51
N MET A 132 38.95 72.46 34.72
CA MET A 132 39.38 71.07 34.55
C MET A 132 38.67 70.13 35.53
N ASN A 133 38.43 70.56 36.77
CA ASN A 133 37.62 69.81 37.74
C ASN A 133 36.16 69.64 37.28
N LEU A 134 35.57 70.63 36.61
CA LEU A 134 34.24 70.52 35.99
C LEU A 134 34.22 69.61 34.76
N LEU A 135 35.31 69.56 33.99
CA LEU A 135 35.45 68.70 32.81
C LEU A 135 35.82 67.24 33.16
N ARG A 136 36.41 66.99 34.35
CA ARG A 136 36.88 65.66 34.77
C ARG A 136 35.86 64.53 34.56
N PRO A 137 34.57 64.64 34.96
CA PRO A 137 33.61 63.55 34.78
C PRO A 137 33.36 63.20 33.30
N MET A 138 33.41 64.18 32.39
CA MET A 138 33.29 63.93 30.94
C MET A 138 34.56 63.29 30.38
N GLY A 139 35.74 63.57 30.95
CA GLY A 139 36.97 62.86 30.62
C GLY A 139 36.92 61.39 31.06
N GLU A 140 36.43 61.13 32.28
CA GLU A 140 36.23 59.78 32.82
C GLU A 140 35.20 58.98 32.00
N GLU A 141 34.07 59.60 31.63
CA GLU A 141 33.07 59.01 30.73
C GLU A 141 33.66 58.70 29.35
N LEU A 142 34.44 59.62 28.78
CA LEU A 142 35.11 59.41 27.49
C LEU A 142 36.11 58.25 27.53
N THR A 143 36.87 58.08 28.62
CA THR A 143 37.77 56.93 28.79
C THR A 143 37.00 55.62 28.88
N LEU A 144 35.88 55.57 29.63
CA LEU A 144 35.03 54.39 29.72
C LEU A 144 34.41 54.01 28.36
N LEU A 145 34.02 55.00 27.56
CA LEU A 145 33.50 54.79 26.21
C LEU A 145 34.59 54.31 25.23
N ASP A 146 35.84 54.75 25.38
CA ASP A 146 36.97 54.24 24.59
C ASP A 146 37.26 52.77 24.91
N ASP A 147 37.28 52.40 26.20
CA ASP A 147 37.46 51.01 26.65
C ASP A 147 36.32 50.10 26.17
N GLN A 148 35.06 50.54 26.30
CA GLN A 148 33.91 49.80 25.77
C GLN A 148 34.00 49.64 24.24
N ARG A 149 34.41 50.68 23.50
CA ARG A 149 34.57 50.59 22.05
C ARG A 149 35.61 49.52 21.68
N ARG A 150 36.76 49.49 22.37
CA ARG A 150 37.80 48.47 22.16
C ARG A 150 37.28 47.05 22.44
N GLU A 151 36.55 46.85 23.53
CA GLU A 151 35.96 45.52 23.85
C GLU A 151 35.02 45.03 22.73
N TRP A 152 34.20 45.92 22.16
CA TRP A 152 33.34 45.58 21.03
C TRP A 152 34.12 45.37 19.72
N GLU A 153 35.16 46.15 19.45
CA GLU A 153 36.06 45.97 18.30
C GLU A 153 36.79 44.61 18.35
N ASP A 154 37.29 44.20 19.52
CA ASP A 154 37.89 42.88 19.75
C ASP A 154 36.87 41.75 19.54
N LYS A 155 35.65 41.91 20.07
CA LYS A 155 34.59 40.91 19.94
C LYS A 155 34.09 40.76 18.49
N ILE A 156 33.99 41.86 17.75
CA ILE A 156 33.69 41.85 16.31
C ILE A 156 34.81 41.11 15.55
N SER A 157 36.07 41.38 15.89
CA SER A 157 37.23 40.71 15.28
C SER A 157 37.23 39.20 15.52
N GLN A 158 36.91 38.76 16.75
CA GLN A 158 36.76 37.34 17.10
C GLN A 158 35.61 36.65 16.34
N LEU A 159 34.45 37.31 16.24
CA LEU A 159 33.29 36.76 15.51
C LEU A 159 33.56 36.67 13.99
N ASN A 160 34.24 37.66 13.42
CA ASN A 160 34.63 37.63 12.00
C ASN A 160 35.62 36.49 11.71
N ALA A 161 36.57 36.23 12.60
CA ALA A 161 37.47 35.07 12.49
C ALA A 161 36.69 33.75 12.49
N GLN A 162 35.77 33.55 13.45
CA GLN A 162 34.91 32.35 13.49
C GLN A 162 34.06 32.20 12.22
N ILE A 163 33.50 33.29 11.68
CA ILE A 163 32.75 33.26 10.42
C ILE A 163 33.66 32.83 9.25
N SER A 164 34.92 33.26 9.22
CA SER A 164 35.91 32.81 8.23
C SER A 164 36.15 31.30 8.36
N ASP A 165 36.42 30.80 9.57
CA ASP A 165 36.66 29.38 9.83
C ASP A 165 35.48 28.50 9.38
N TYR A 166 34.24 28.91 9.68
CA TYR A 166 33.03 28.21 9.23
C TYR A 166 32.85 28.23 7.71
N ASN A 167 33.15 29.36 7.05
CA ASN A 167 33.09 29.44 5.59
C ASN A 167 34.16 28.55 4.93
N GLU A 168 35.38 28.55 5.44
CA GLU A 168 36.47 27.67 4.97
C GLU A 168 36.18 26.18 5.22
N ALA A 169 35.53 25.83 6.33
CA ALA A 169 35.03 24.47 6.55
C ALA A 169 33.95 24.10 5.54
N ARG A 170 32.96 24.97 5.33
CA ARG A 170 31.86 24.75 4.38
C ARG A 170 32.34 24.61 2.94
N GLU A 171 33.30 25.42 2.48
CA GLU A 171 33.86 25.30 1.13
C GLU A 171 34.72 24.03 0.96
N ARG A 172 35.36 23.52 2.02
CA ARG A 172 36.02 22.20 2.02
C ARG A 172 35.04 21.03 1.99
N GLU A 173 33.88 21.16 2.62
CA GLU A 173 32.83 20.13 2.65
C GLU A 173 31.97 20.11 1.36
N LEU A 174 31.82 21.26 0.70
CA LEU A 174 31.03 21.41 -0.53
C LEU A 174 31.33 20.36 -1.63
N PRO A 175 32.59 20.07 -2.02
CA PRO A 175 32.87 19.05 -3.03
C PRO A 175 32.52 17.63 -2.57
N LEU A 176 32.70 17.31 -1.28
CA LEU A 176 32.34 16.00 -0.71
C LEU A 176 30.81 15.79 -0.75
N VAL A 177 30.04 16.83 -0.41
CA VAL A 177 28.59 16.81 -0.53
C VAL A 177 28.18 16.63 -2.00
N GLN A 178 28.78 17.35 -2.94
CA GLN A 178 28.49 17.21 -4.38
C GLN A 178 28.81 15.81 -4.92
N GLU A 179 29.90 15.18 -4.49
CA GLU A 179 30.26 13.81 -4.85
C GLU A 179 29.23 12.80 -4.33
N VAL A 180 28.85 12.89 -3.05
CA VAL A 180 27.79 12.04 -2.47
C VAL A 180 26.46 12.24 -3.21
N ASP A 181 26.10 13.47 -3.53
CA ASP A 181 24.86 13.81 -4.26
C ASP A 181 24.87 13.24 -5.70
N ALA A 182 26.04 13.19 -6.34
CA ALA A 182 26.21 12.55 -7.66
C ALA A 182 26.07 11.02 -7.55
N ASN A 183 26.76 10.40 -6.59
CA ASN A 183 26.67 8.95 -6.33
C ASN A 183 25.23 8.51 -6.00
N VAL A 184 24.50 9.30 -5.22
CA VAL A 184 23.07 9.05 -4.92
C VAL A 184 22.20 9.15 -6.17
N LYS A 185 22.47 10.10 -7.08
CA LYS A 185 21.74 10.22 -8.36
C LYS A 185 22.03 9.03 -9.28
N GLU A 186 23.28 8.59 -9.36
CA GLU A 186 23.66 7.40 -10.13
C GLU A 186 22.98 6.15 -9.60
N LEU A 187 23.06 5.88 -8.29
CA LEU A 187 22.42 4.72 -7.66
C LEU A 187 20.90 4.69 -7.90
N HIS A 188 20.21 5.83 -7.83
CA HIS A 188 18.79 5.89 -8.17
C HIS A 188 18.51 5.52 -9.64
N GLN A 189 19.35 5.96 -10.58
CA GLN A 189 19.25 5.56 -11.99
C GLN A 189 19.52 4.06 -12.19
N THR A 190 20.54 3.51 -11.51
CA THR A 190 20.82 2.06 -11.53
C THR A 190 19.65 1.25 -11.00
N ILE A 191 19.07 1.65 -9.85
CA ILE A 191 17.89 0.99 -9.26
C ILE A 191 16.69 1.05 -10.22
N ALA A 192 16.43 2.19 -10.85
CA ALA A 192 15.35 2.32 -11.84
C ALA A 192 15.59 1.41 -13.06
N GLY A 193 16.82 1.34 -13.57
CA GLY A 193 17.21 0.45 -14.66
C GLY A 193 17.05 -1.03 -14.30
N LEU A 194 17.50 -1.44 -13.11
CA LEU A 194 17.37 -2.81 -12.60
C LEU A 194 15.90 -3.21 -12.38
N ASN A 195 15.07 -2.31 -11.85
CA ASN A 195 13.63 -2.55 -11.70
C ASN A 195 12.93 -2.74 -13.06
N ASN A 196 13.25 -1.91 -14.06
CA ASN A 196 12.74 -2.07 -15.42
C ASN A 196 13.20 -3.40 -16.06
N HIS A 197 14.47 -3.78 -15.86
CA HIS A 197 14.98 -5.06 -16.31
C HIS A 197 14.26 -6.24 -15.63
N GLN A 198 14.06 -6.19 -14.30
CA GLN A 198 13.33 -7.20 -13.53
C GLN A 198 11.87 -7.34 -14.01
N LEU A 199 11.19 -6.23 -14.31
CA LEU A 199 9.83 -6.25 -14.86
C LEU A 199 9.78 -6.93 -16.23
N SER A 200 10.74 -6.61 -17.11
CA SER A 200 10.90 -7.26 -18.42
C SER A 200 11.17 -8.76 -18.29
N LEU A 201 12.08 -9.16 -17.39
CA LEU A 201 12.40 -10.57 -17.12
C LEU A 201 11.19 -11.34 -16.54
N ARG A 202 10.39 -10.71 -15.67
CA ARG A 202 9.13 -11.28 -15.17
C ARG A 202 8.05 -11.41 -16.25
N ALA A 203 8.09 -10.58 -17.29
CA ALA A 203 7.19 -10.69 -18.44
C ALA A 203 7.63 -11.81 -19.40
N SER A 204 8.93 -11.92 -19.70
CA SER A 204 9.46 -13.01 -20.53
C SER A 204 9.32 -14.38 -19.84
N PHE A 205 9.59 -14.47 -18.54
CA PHE A 205 9.36 -15.69 -17.75
C PHE A 205 7.90 -16.14 -17.78
N ARG A 206 6.94 -15.21 -17.66
CA ARG A 206 5.50 -15.54 -17.78
C ARG A 206 5.15 -16.09 -19.16
N LYS A 207 5.62 -15.44 -20.24
CA LYS A 207 5.43 -15.93 -21.63
C LYS A 207 6.07 -17.30 -21.87
N LEU A 208 7.24 -17.57 -21.30
CA LEU A 208 7.88 -18.88 -21.41
C LEU A 208 7.08 -19.94 -20.65
N LYS A 209 6.60 -19.64 -19.44
CA LYS A 209 5.76 -20.56 -18.66
C LYS A 209 4.42 -20.85 -19.34
N GLU A 210 3.80 -19.86 -19.94
CA GLU A 210 2.58 -19.98 -20.75
C GLU A 210 2.82 -20.95 -21.93
N LYS A 211 3.89 -20.73 -22.71
CA LYS A 211 4.32 -21.65 -23.77
C LYS A 211 4.66 -23.06 -23.29
N THR A 212 5.25 -23.23 -22.11
CA THR A 212 5.47 -24.57 -21.54
C THR A 212 4.14 -25.26 -21.29
N GLY A 213 3.14 -24.56 -20.74
CA GLY A 213 1.79 -25.10 -20.57
C GLY A 213 1.11 -25.45 -21.90
N GLU A 214 1.19 -24.57 -22.90
CA GLU A 214 0.70 -24.85 -24.26
C GLU A 214 1.33 -26.12 -24.86
N MET A 215 2.66 -26.28 -24.72
CA MET A 215 3.36 -27.46 -25.21
C MET A 215 3.02 -28.73 -24.40
N ASP A 216 2.85 -28.64 -23.08
CA ASP A 216 2.41 -29.77 -22.25
C ASP A 216 0.97 -30.21 -22.60
N GLU A 217 0.08 -29.27 -22.94
CA GLU A 217 -1.26 -29.55 -23.46
C GLU A 217 -1.22 -30.20 -24.86
N GLU A 218 -0.37 -29.69 -25.77
CA GLU A 218 -0.14 -30.31 -27.09
C GLU A 218 0.43 -31.74 -26.97
N ILE A 219 1.39 -31.97 -26.07
CA ILE A 219 1.94 -33.30 -25.79
C ILE A 219 0.85 -34.22 -25.24
N SER A 220 0.10 -33.78 -24.22
CA SER A 220 -0.99 -34.56 -23.63
C SER A 220 -2.06 -34.95 -24.66
N LYS A 221 -2.37 -34.03 -25.59
CA LYS A 221 -3.27 -34.28 -26.71
C LYS A 221 -2.68 -35.27 -27.70
N ALA A 222 -1.42 -35.13 -28.09
CA ALA A 222 -0.75 -36.04 -29.02
C ALA A 222 -0.61 -37.46 -28.43
N GLU A 223 -0.37 -37.59 -27.12
CA GLU A 223 -0.41 -38.87 -26.41
C GLU A 223 -1.80 -39.50 -26.42
N PHE A 224 -2.86 -38.70 -26.18
CA PHE A 224 -4.25 -39.18 -26.28
C PHE A 224 -4.60 -39.64 -27.70
N ASP A 225 -4.30 -38.82 -28.72
CA ASP A 225 -4.54 -39.12 -30.13
C ASP A 225 -3.75 -40.38 -30.57
N LEU A 226 -2.54 -40.58 -30.03
CA LEU A 226 -1.73 -41.80 -30.23
C LEU A 226 -2.37 -43.02 -29.58
N VAL A 227 -2.83 -42.92 -28.33
CA VAL A 227 -3.52 -44.02 -27.63
C VAL A 227 -4.82 -44.41 -28.35
N GLN A 228 -5.62 -43.44 -28.77
CA GLN A 228 -6.80 -43.67 -29.60
C GLN A 228 -6.41 -44.36 -30.91
N SER A 229 -5.42 -43.84 -31.62
CA SER A 229 -4.93 -44.41 -32.88
C SER A 229 -4.44 -45.86 -32.71
N VAL A 230 -3.78 -46.18 -31.59
CA VAL A 230 -3.32 -47.54 -31.24
C VAL A 230 -4.51 -48.45 -30.93
N GLN A 231 -5.52 -47.98 -30.20
CA GLN A 231 -6.74 -48.73 -29.91
C GLN A 231 -7.56 -49.01 -31.18
N GLU A 232 -7.68 -48.02 -32.07
CA GLU A 232 -8.27 -48.18 -33.39
C GLU A 232 -7.47 -49.18 -34.23
N ASN A 233 -6.14 -49.09 -34.25
CA ASN A 233 -5.26 -50.05 -34.92
C ASN A 233 -5.47 -51.48 -34.39
N ALA A 234 -5.60 -51.66 -33.07
CA ALA A 234 -5.91 -52.95 -32.45
C ALA A 234 -7.29 -53.47 -32.87
N SER A 235 -8.29 -52.60 -32.95
CA SER A 235 -9.64 -52.95 -33.44
C SER A 235 -9.67 -53.32 -34.93
N LEU A 236 -8.83 -52.68 -35.75
CA LEU A 236 -8.68 -53.01 -37.17
C LEU A 236 -7.90 -54.33 -37.33
N ARG A 237 -6.84 -54.52 -36.54
CA ARG A 237 -6.09 -55.79 -36.47
C ARG A 237 -6.93 -56.97 -36.00
N SER A 238 -7.95 -56.77 -35.16
CA SER A 238 -8.90 -57.84 -34.80
C SER A 238 -9.92 -58.14 -35.90
N LYS A 239 -10.23 -57.17 -36.76
CA LYS A 239 -11.06 -57.35 -37.97
C LYS A 239 -10.28 -57.94 -39.16
N ILE A 240 -8.95 -57.81 -39.16
CA ILE A 240 -8.08 -58.46 -40.15
C ILE A 240 -7.94 -59.95 -39.83
N VAL A 241 -8.21 -60.79 -40.82
CA VAL A 241 -8.02 -62.24 -40.73
C VAL A 241 -6.54 -62.56 -40.49
N GLN A 242 -6.21 -63.11 -39.33
CA GLN A 242 -4.83 -63.36 -38.89
C GLN A 242 -4.06 -64.39 -39.73
N SER A 243 -4.74 -65.22 -40.53
CA SER A 243 -4.10 -66.16 -41.46
C SER A 243 -5.01 -66.47 -42.64
N PRO A 244 -4.93 -65.68 -43.74
CA PRO A 244 -5.70 -65.93 -44.96
C PRO A 244 -5.44 -67.34 -45.52
N ASP A 245 -4.19 -67.80 -45.52
CA ASP A 245 -3.79 -69.12 -46.03
C ASP A 245 -4.40 -70.31 -45.28
N LYS A 246 -4.68 -70.17 -43.98
CA LYS A 246 -5.36 -71.22 -43.20
C LYS A 246 -6.85 -71.26 -43.52
N LEU A 247 -7.49 -70.11 -43.66
CA LEU A 247 -8.89 -70.02 -44.05
C LEU A 247 -9.12 -70.47 -45.50
N GLN A 248 -8.22 -70.13 -46.42
CA GLN A 248 -8.30 -70.56 -47.82
C GLN A 248 -8.13 -72.08 -47.96
N ARG A 249 -7.17 -72.71 -47.25
CA ARG A 249 -7.07 -74.17 -47.17
C ARG A 249 -8.31 -74.83 -46.59
N ALA A 250 -8.81 -74.34 -45.46
CA ALA A 250 -10.03 -74.88 -44.85
C ALA A 250 -11.26 -74.74 -45.77
N LEU A 251 -11.30 -73.72 -46.63
CA LEU A 251 -12.39 -73.50 -47.58
C LEU A 251 -12.27 -74.42 -48.81
N GLU A 252 -11.05 -74.73 -49.27
CA GLU A 252 -10.83 -75.76 -50.31
C GLU A 252 -11.08 -77.18 -49.80
N GLU A 253 -10.65 -77.52 -48.58
CA GLU A 253 -11.02 -78.79 -47.92
C GLU A 253 -12.55 -78.90 -47.73
N LYS A 254 -13.23 -77.81 -47.34
CA LYS A 254 -14.71 -77.78 -47.27
C LYS A 254 -15.38 -77.86 -48.65
N LYS A 255 -14.68 -77.55 -49.75
CA LYS A 255 -15.17 -77.82 -51.11
C LYS A 255 -14.99 -79.28 -51.48
N SER A 256 -13.81 -79.88 -51.27
CA SER A 256 -13.59 -81.31 -51.61
C SER A 256 -14.54 -82.22 -50.84
N PHE A 257 -14.73 -82.01 -49.53
CA PHE A 257 -15.74 -82.73 -48.74
C PHE A 257 -17.17 -82.58 -49.29
N ARG A 258 -17.51 -81.43 -49.88
CA ARG A 258 -18.83 -81.20 -50.49
C ARG A 258 -18.96 -81.92 -51.83
N GLU A 259 -17.90 -81.96 -52.62
CA GLU A 259 -17.80 -82.70 -53.90
C GLU A 259 -17.94 -84.22 -53.68
N GLU A 260 -17.29 -84.75 -52.64
CA GLU A 260 -17.39 -86.16 -52.24
C GLU A 260 -18.79 -86.51 -51.72
N ALA A 261 -19.36 -85.69 -50.82
CA ALA A 261 -20.71 -85.90 -50.31
C ALA A 261 -21.77 -85.93 -51.43
N ARG A 262 -21.62 -85.06 -52.44
CA ARG A 262 -22.52 -85.00 -53.61
C ARG A 262 -22.37 -86.21 -54.54
N ASN A 263 -21.17 -86.78 -54.64
CA ASN A 263 -20.97 -88.03 -55.37
C ASN A 263 -21.53 -89.25 -54.60
N ALA A 264 -21.41 -89.27 -53.27
CA ALA A 264 -22.02 -90.30 -52.43
C ALA A 264 -23.56 -90.25 -52.49
N GLU A 265 -24.15 -89.06 -52.46
CA GLU A 265 -25.60 -88.85 -52.67
C GLU A 265 -26.07 -89.41 -54.03
N ARG A 266 -25.33 -89.13 -55.10
CA ARG A 266 -25.64 -89.64 -56.46
C ARG A 266 -25.61 -91.16 -56.54
N LEU A 267 -24.62 -91.81 -55.91
CA LEU A 267 -24.53 -93.28 -55.83
C LEU A 267 -25.67 -93.88 -55.00
N ALA A 268 -26.04 -93.25 -53.89
CA ALA A 268 -27.16 -93.68 -53.06
C ALA A 268 -28.51 -93.56 -53.82
N MET A 269 -28.71 -92.49 -54.58
CA MET A 269 -29.90 -92.27 -55.42
C MET A 269 -30.04 -93.35 -56.50
N GLN A 270 -28.94 -93.74 -57.16
CA GLN A 270 -28.95 -94.83 -58.15
C GLN A 270 -29.32 -96.18 -57.50
N SER A 271 -28.72 -96.52 -56.36
CA SER A 271 -29.05 -97.74 -55.61
C SER A 271 -30.51 -97.77 -55.13
N PHE A 272 -31.07 -96.61 -54.76
CA PHE A 272 -32.48 -96.49 -54.39
C PHE A 272 -33.43 -96.77 -55.58
N GLN A 273 -33.09 -96.27 -56.77
CA GLN A 273 -33.86 -96.52 -58.01
C GLN A 273 -33.82 -98.00 -58.43
N GLU A 274 -32.66 -98.66 -58.32
CA GLU A 274 -32.52 -100.11 -58.56
C GLU A 274 -33.39 -100.93 -57.60
N LYS A 275 -33.33 -100.65 -56.29
CA LYS A 275 -34.16 -101.36 -55.29
C LYS A 275 -35.65 -101.13 -55.49
N THR A 276 -36.05 -99.93 -55.89
CA THR A 276 -37.45 -99.61 -56.24
C THR A 276 -37.93 -100.45 -57.43
N SER A 277 -37.08 -100.62 -58.45
CA SER A 277 -37.38 -101.45 -59.63
C SER A 277 -37.57 -102.93 -59.27
N ILE A 278 -36.78 -103.46 -58.33
CA ILE A 278 -36.93 -104.83 -57.82
C ILE A 278 -38.28 -105.01 -57.09
N ILE A 279 -38.70 -104.02 -56.29
CA ILE A 279 -39.98 -104.05 -55.56
C ILE A 279 -41.18 -104.10 -56.52
N GLU A 280 -41.16 -103.39 -57.64
CA GLU A 280 -42.22 -103.47 -58.65
C GLU A 280 -42.36 -104.86 -59.28
N VAL A 281 -41.23 -105.56 -59.50
CA VAL A 281 -41.24 -106.93 -60.03
C VAL A 281 -41.87 -107.89 -59.01
N TYR A 282 -41.49 -107.81 -57.73
CA TYR A 282 -42.11 -108.60 -56.67
C TYR A 282 -43.61 -108.33 -56.51
N SER A 283 -44.04 -107.08 -56.62
CA SER A 283 -45.46 -106.68 -56.59
C SER A 283 -46.29 -107.33 -57.71
N LYS A 284 -45.74 -107.40 -58.94
CA LYS A 284 -46.39 -108.08 -60.08
C LYS A 284 -46.50 -109.60 -59.86
N THR A 285 -45.53 -110.23 -59.20
CA THR A 285 -45.57 -111.66 -58.86
C THR A 285 -46.59 -111.96 -57.75
N PHE A 286 -46.65 -111.13 -56.70
CA PHE A 286 -47.62 -111.25 -55.60
C PHE A 286 -49.09 -111.21 -56.10
N LYS A 287 -49.40 -110.33 -57.06
CA LYS A 287 -50.73 -110.27 -57.69
C LYS A 287 -51.12 -111.56 -58.42
N LYS A 288 -50.17 -112.35 -58.93
CA LYS A 288 -50.46 -113.66 -59.55
C LYS A 288 -50.74 -114.74 -58.49
N MET A 289 -49.97 -114.80 -57.41
CA MET A 289 -50.22 -115.74 -56.29
C MET A 289 -51.60 -115.54 -55.65
N SER A 290 -51.99 -114.29 -55.42
CA SER A 290 -53.32 -113.96 -54.84
C SER A 290 -54.50 -114.45 -55.70
N LYS A 291 -54.32 -114.57 -57.04
CA LYS A 291 -55.36 -115.06 -57.94
C LYS A 291 -55.57 -116.58 -57.85
N HIS A 292 -54.49 -117.35 -57.64
CA HIS A 292 -54.58 -118.80 -57.45
C HIS A 292 -55.15 -119.18 -56.06
N LEU A 293 -54.84 -118.41 -55.02
CA LEU A 293 -55.37 -118.64 -53.66
C LEU A 293 -56.92 -118.63 -53.64
N LYS A 294 -57.54 -117.69 -54.37
CA LYS A 294 -59.01 -117.58 -54.46
C LYS A 294 -59.69 -118.76 -55.17
N GLN A 295 -59.00 -119.43 -56.09
CA GLN A 295 -59.53 -120.62 -56.77
C GLN A 295 -59.45 -121.87 -55.87
N MET A 296 -58.51 -121.91 -54.93
CA MET A 296 -58.34 -123.02 -53.99
C MET A 296 -59.39 -123.01 -52.86
N GLN A 297 -59.81 -121.82 -52.40
CA GLN A 297 -60.81 -121.69 -51.33
C GLN A 297 -62.21 -122.14 -51.76
N ALA A 298 -62.63 -121.85 -53.00
CA ALA A 298 -63.97 -122.21 -53.51
C ALA A 298 -64.24 -123.73 -53.60
N ILE A 299 -63.19 -124.55 -53.63
CA ILE A 299 -63.30 -126.03 -53.68
C ILE A 299 -63.38 -126.63 -52.26
N HIS A 300 -62.94 -125.90 -51.23
CA HIS A 300 -62.90 -126.39 -49.84
C HIS A 300 -64.27 -126.31 -49.14
N GLU A 301 -65.08 -125.29 -49.46
CA GLU A 301 -66.35 -125.01 -48.76
C GLU A 301 -67.50 -125.97 -49.15
N GLN A 302 -67.44 -126.65 -50.31
CA GLN A 302 -68.46 -127.62 -50.73
C GLN A 302 -68.30 -129.04 -50.15
N VAL A 303 -67.21 -129.33 -49.44
CA VAL A 303 -66.89 -130.70 -48.97
C VAL A 303 -67.30 -130.96 -47.50
N ASN A 304 -67.51 -129.90 -46.69
CA ASN A 304 -67.61 -130.03 -45.23
C ASN A 304 -69.05 -130.08 -44.64
N SER A 305 -70.11 -129.90 -45.43
CA SER A 305 -71.49 -129.79 -44.90
C SER A 305 -72.32 -131.08 -44.93
N ALA A 306 -71.77 -132.21 -45.39
CA ALA A 306 -72.57 -133.38 -45.81
C ALA A 306 -72.29 -134.71 -45.07
N LYS A 307 -71.60 -134.75 -43.91
CA LYS A 307 -70.98 -136.03 -43.44
C LYS A 307 -70.84 -136.41 -41.94
N SER A 308 -71.48 -135.79 -40.94
CA SER A 308 -71.39 -136.32 -39.55
C SER A 308 -72.56 -136.08 -38.57
N ILE A 309 -73.80 -136.22 -39.01
CA ILE A 309 -74.66 -137.17 -38.27
C ILE A 309 -74.13 -138.58 -38.63
N GLU A 310 -74.23 -139.58 -37.74
CA GLU A 310 -73.72 -140.98 -37.92
C GLU A 310 -72.33 -141.31 -37.32
N LYS A 311 -71.90 -140.68 -36.21
CA LYS A 311 -70.98 -141.35 -35.26
C LYS A 311 -70.87 -140.66 -33.90
N ASP A 312 -70.97 -141.34 -32.76
CA ASP A 312 -71.73 -142.54 -32.37
C ASP A 312 -71.84 -142.43 -30.84
N TYR A 313 -73.02 -142.37 -30.23
CA TYR A 313 -73.84 -143.55 -29.90
C TYR A 313 -73.15 -144.65 -29.04
N LYS A 314 -71.88 -144.51 -28.62
CA LYS A 314 -71.16 -145.63 -27.97
C LYS A 314 -70.93 -145.61 -26.46
N THR A 315 -71.10 -144.48 -25.76
CA THR A 315 -70.78 -144.48 -24.31
C THR A 315 -71.67 -143.60 -23.44
N LEU A 316 -72.98 -143.85 -23.48
CA LEU A 316 -73.80 -143.74 -22.28
C LEU A 316 -73.31 -144.79 -21.25
N LYS A 317 -72.32 -144.45 -20.40
CA LYS A 317 -71.89 -145.35 -19.31
C LYS A 317 -71.51 -144.62 -18.01
N ALA A 318 -72.56 -144.10 -17.38
CA ALA A 318 -72.69 -143.77 -15.95
C ALA A 318 -72.25 -142.37 -15.44
N LYS A 319 -73.29 -141.54 -15.24
CA LYS A 319 -73.64 -140.78 -14.01
C LYS A 319 -72.84 -139.51 -13.61
N LEU A 320 -73.60 -138.39 -13.59
CA LEU A 320 -73.81 -137.42 -12.48
C LEU A 320 -72.60 -136.87 -11.68
N SER A 321 -72.38 -135.55 -11.72
CA SER A 321 -72.67 -134.62 -10.59
C SER A 321 -72.58 -133.12 -11.00
N ASP A 322 -73.54 -132.31 -10.53
CA ASP A 322 -73.62 -130.84 -10.29
C ASP A 322 -73.26 -129.76 -11.36
N ASP A 323 -74.32 -129.17 -11.94
CA ASP A 323 -74.84 -127.77 -11.84
C ASP A 323 -73.96 -126.48 -11.86
N GLY A 324 -74.43 -125.35 -12.45
CA GLY A 324 -73.67 -124.06 -12.38
C GLY A 324 -74.00 -122.73 -13.14
N VAL A 325 -75.10 -122.53 -13.88
CA VAL A 325 -75.84 -121.21 -14.08
C VAL A 325 -75.18 -119.89 -14.68
N LEU A 326 -75.67 -119.43 -15.87
CA LEU A 326 -76.08 -118.06 -16.37
C LEU A 326 -75.17 -116.76 -16.26
N ASP A 327 -75.36 -115.57 -16.91
CA ASP A 327 -76.30 -114.98 -17.93
C ASP A 327 -75.80 -113.68 -18.70
N LYS A 328 -76.56 -113.28 -19.76
CA LYS A 328 -76.80 -112.01 -20.55
C LYS A 328 -76.23 -110.60 -20.20
N SER A 329 -76.17 -109.68 -21.21
CA SER A 329 -77.06 -108.46 -21.34
C SER A 329 -76.65 -107.34 -22.36
N LEU A 330 -77.69 -106.71 -22.96
CA LEU A 330 -77.83 -105.41 -23.67
C LEU A 330 -76.75 -104.32 -23.40
N ASP A 331 -76.35 -103.40 -24.30
CA ASP A 331 -76.85 -102.79 -25.57
C ASP A 331 -78.14 -101.92 -25.52
N ALA A 332 -77.98 -100.57 -25.52
CA ALA A 332 -79.05 -99.54 -25.60
C ALA A 332 -78.58 -98.05 -25.53
N LYS A 333 -77.48 -97.58 -26.17
CA LYS A 333 -77.00 -96.17 -25.94
C LYS A 333 -76.51 -95.38 -27.18
N LEU A 334 -77.44 -94.75 -27.92
CA LEU A 334 -77.11 -93.85 -29.04
C LEU A 334 -77.84 -92.48 -29.07
N VAL A 335 -78.59 -92.11 -28.02
CA VAL A 335 -79.48 -90.91 -28.02
C VAL A 335 -78.96 -89.72 -27.20
N GLU A 336 -77.88 -89.87 -26.42
CA GLU A 336 -77.52 -88.92 -25.35
C GLU A 336 -76.80 -87.62 -25.77
N ARG A 337 -76.37 -87.49 -27.04
CA ARG A 337 -75.37 -86.46 -27.43
C ARG A 337 -75.89 -85.22 -28.17
N GLN A 338 -77.20 -84.98 -28.22
CA GLN A 338 -77.79 -83.78 -28.85
C GLN A 338 -78.11 -82.62 -27.89
N ALA A 339 -77.92 -82.78 -26.58
CA ALA A 339 -78.36 -81.81 -25.56
C ALA A 339 -77.34 -80.70 -25.17
N LYS A 340 -76.07 -80.78 -25.60
CA LYS A 340 -75.00 -79.89 -25.08
C LYS A 340 -74.86 -78.51 -25.77
N ALA A 341 -75.70 -78.18 -26.74
CA ALA A 341 -75.56 -76.94 -27.53
C ALA A 341 -76.20 -75.69 -26.90
N GLN A 342 -77.10 -75.82 -25.91
CA GLN A 342 -77.94 -74.70 -25.45
C GLN A 342 -77.42 -73.93 -24.22
N GLN A 343 -76.34 -74.37 -23.55
CA GLN A 343 -75.92 -73.78 -22.25
C GLN A 343 -75.05 -72.51 -22.32
N LEU A 344 -74.63 -72.05 -23.51
CA LEU A 344 -73.62 -70.96 -23.62
C LEU A 344 -74.18 -69.56 -23.96
N ASP A 345 -75.46 -69.43 -24.30
CA ASP A 345 -76.06 -68.11 -24.64
C ASP A 345 -76.44 -67.28 -23.39
N GLU A 346 -76.51 -67.92 -22.21
CA GLU A 346 -76.96 -67.30 -20.96
C GLU A 346 -75.87 -66.51 -20.21
N LEU A 347 -74.59 -66.85 -20.40
CA LEU A 347 -73.48 -66.18 -19.69
C LEU A 347 -73.32 -64.68 -20.06
N ARG A 348 -73.83 -64.27 -21.23
CA ARG A 348 -73.59 -62.94 -21.81
C ARG A 348 -74.37 -61.80 -21.13
N LYS A 349 -75.45 -62.10 -20.39
CA LYS A 349 -76.38 -61.09 -19.83
C LYS A 349 -76.02 -60.55 -18.44
N ILE A 350 -75.00 -61.10 -17.77
CA ILE A 350 -74.74 -60.81 -16.34
C ILE A 350 -73.74 -59.65 -16.14
N LEU A 351 -72.73 -59.51 -17.00
CA LEU A 351 -71.62 -58.56 -16.81
C LEU A 351 -71.96 -57.09 -17.11
N GLU A 352 -73.11 -56.80 -17.73
CA GLU A 352 -73.49 -55.44 -18.13
C GLU A 352 -73.99 -54.57 -16.94
N LYS A 353 -74.10 -55.13 -15.73
CA LYS A 353 -74.66 -54.47 -14.54
C LYS A 353 -73.64 -53.99 -13.49
N GLU A 354 -72.37 -54.38 -13.56
CA GLU A 354 -71.37 -54.00 -12.54
C GLU A 354 -70.80 -52.57 -12.70
N GLY A 355 -71.02 -51.90 -13.83
CA GLY A 355 -70.41 -50.60 -14.13
C GLY A 355 -70.94 -49.41 -13.32
N ASN A 356 -72.22 -49.42 -12.93
CA ASN A 356 -72.89 -48.21 -12.44
C ASN A 356 -72.63 -47.86 -10.96
N VAL A 357 -72.08 -48.78 -10.16
CA VAL A 357 -71.96 -48.59 -8.70
C VAL A 357 -70.74 -47.76 -8.30
N LYS A 358 -69.67 -47.74 -9.11
CA LYS A 358 -68.38 -47.09 -8.75
C LYS A 358 -68.35 -45.56 -8.96
N SER A 359 -69.44 -44.96 -9.42
CA SER A 359 -69.50 -43.51 -9.71
C SER A 359 -69.90 -42.64 -8.51
N GLU A 360 -70.63 -43.20 -7.53
CA GLU A 360 -71.25 -42.41 -6.45
C GLU A 360 -70.34 -42.16 -5.22
N GLU A 361 -69.24 -42.90 -5.06
CA GLU A 361 -68.35 -42.75 -3.90
C GLU A 361 -67.43 -41.51 -4.00
N ALA A 362 -67.03 -41.12 -5.22
CA ALA A 362 -66.10 -40.00 -5.45
C ALA A 362 -66.68 -38.61 -5.10
N THR A 363 -68.01 -38.48 -5.01
CA THR A 363 -68.69 -37.18 -4.90
C THR A 363 -68.80 -36.64 -3.46
N LYS A 364 -68.47 -37.45 -2.45
CA LYS A 364 -68.62 -37.07 -1.02
C LYS A 364 -67.40 -36.39 -0.41
N GLU A 365 -66.17 -36.74 -0.82
CA GLU A 365 -64.95 -36.16 -0.23
C GLU A 365 -64.72 -34.70 -0.65
N PHE A 366 -65.16 -34.29 -1.85
CA PHE A 366 -64.94 -32.94 -2.37
C PHE A 366 -65.65 -31.83 -1.57
N ASN A 367 -66.81 -32.11 -0.98
CA ASN A 367 -67.60 -31.09 -0.29
C ASN A 367 -67.05 -30.70 1.10
N ASN A 368 -66.27 -31.57 1.75
CA ASN A 368 -65.79 -31.32 3.11
C ASN A 368 -64.65 -30.30 3.14
N ILE A 369 -63.74 -30.36 2.15
CA ILE A 369 -62.59 -29.47 2.00
C ILE A 369 -63.02 -28.01 1.71
N LYS A 370 -64.19 -27.82 1.10
CA LYS A 370 -64.70 -26.49 0.73
C LYS A 370 -65.05 -25.62 1.94
N LEU A 371 -65.51 -26.23 3.04
CA LEU A 371 -65.99 -25.49 4.22
C LEU A 371 -64.86 -24.92 5.10
N GLU A 372 -63.66 -25.51 5.09
CA GLU A 372 -62.51 -24.96 5.84
C GLU A 372 -61.94 -23.68 5.21
N VAL A 373 -62.03 -23.54 3.88
CA VAL A 373 -61.49 -22.38 3.13
C VAL A 373 -62.31 -21.10 3.40
N ASP A 374 -63.63 -21.22 3.51
CA ASP A 374 -64.51 -20.07 3.77
C ASP A 374 -64.31 -19.47 5.18
N ALA A 375 -63.97 -20.31 6.17
CA ALA A 375 -63.73 -19.90 7.55
C ALA A 375 -62.44 -19.06 7.73
N ILE A 376 -61.40 -19.33 6.93
CA ILE A 376 -60.13 -18.58 6.95
C ILE A 376 -60.29 -17.22 6.26
N THR A 377 -61.10 -17.16 5.21
CA THR A 377 -61.32 -15.94 4.41
C THR A 377 -62.00 -14.84 5.23
N SER A 378 -63.01 -15.18 6.04
CA SER A 378 -63.73 -14.20 6.87
C SER A 378 -62.87 -13.55 7.97
N LYS A 379 -61.92 -14.28 8.57
CA LYS A 379 -61.00 -13.71 9.59
C LYS A 379 -60.02 -12.69 9.00
N THR A 380 -59.70 -12.81 7.72
CA THR A 380 -58.67 -11.97 7.06
C THR A 380 -59.18 -10.55 6.76
N ASN A 381 -60.49 -10.37 6.57
CA ASN A 381 -61.07 -9.06 6.21
C ASN A 381 -61.25 -8.13 7.42
N LEU A 382 -61.68 -8.66 8.58
CA LEU A 382 -61.84 -7.87 9.82
C LEU A 382 -60.52 -7.21 10.30
N VAL A 383 -59.38 -7.84 10.04
CA VAL A 383 -58.06 -7.30 10.39
C VAL A 383 -57.66 -6.14 9.47
N LYS A 384 -58.10 -6.14 8.20
CA LYS A 384 -57.80 -5.05 7.25
C LYS A 384 -58.58 -3.77 7.56
N GLU A 385 -59.86 -3.88 7.89
CA GLU A 385 -60.70 -2.72 8.22
C GLU A 385 -60.27 -2.05 9.53
N SER A 386 -59.91 -2.83 10.55
CA SER A 386 -59.32 -2.34 11.81
C SER A 386 -57.98 -1.62 11.61
N GLY A 387 -57.20 -2.01 10.60
CA GLY A 387 -55.96 -1.34 10.23
C GLY A 387 -56.18 0.01 9.53
N ALA A 388 -57.15 0.09 8.62
CA ALA A 388 -57.41 1.30 7.83
C ALA A 388 -57.85 2.50 8.70
N ALA A 389 -58.73 2.27 9.68
CA ALA A 389 -59.23 3.32 10.58
C ALA A 389 -58.09 4.00 11.39
N LYS A 390 -57.11 3.20 11.87
CA LYS A 390 -55.97 3.71 12.66
C LYS A 390 -54.97 4.53 11.84
N VAL A 391 -54.90 4.32 10.54
CA VAL A 391 -54.03 5.13 9.65
C VAL A 391 -54.62 6.53 9.44
N GLN A 392 -55.94 6.66 9.28
CA GLN A 392 -56.59 7.97 9.16
C GLN A 392 -56.49 8.81 10.45
N GLU A 393 -56.64 8.18 11.62
CA GLU A 393 -56.50 8.85 12.92
C GLU A 393 -55.09 9.42 13.15
N LEU A 394 -54.04 8.74 12.65
CA LEU A 394 -52.65 9.21 12.72
C LEU A 394 -52.34 10.32 11.71
N VAL A 395 -52.91 10.29 10.50
CA VAL A 395 -52.73 11.36 9.50
C VAL A 395 -53.28 12.69 10.01
N HIS A 396 -54.50 12.68 10.56
CA HIS A 396 -55.14 13.91 11.07
C HIS A 396 -54.34 14.55 12.23
N LYS A 397 -53.69 13.73 13.06
CA LYS A 397 -52.82 14.17 14.16
C LYS A 397 -51.49 14.78 13.68
N CYS A 398 -50.96 14.32 12.54
CA CYS A 398 -49.76 14.92 11.95
C CYS A 398 -50.04 16.32 11.37
N GLU A 399 -51.22 16.53 10.78
CA GLU A 399 -51.63 17.84 10.24
C GLU A 399 -51.80 18.88 11.37
N GLU A 400 -52.42 18.48 12.48
CA GLU A 400 -52.63 19.34 13.66
C GLU A 400 -51.30 19.79 14.32
N VAL A 401 -50.29 18.92 14.35
CA VAL A 401 -48.94 19.26 14.85
C VAL A 401 -48.18 20.18 13.87
N VAL A 402 -48.40 20.05 12.57
CA VAL A 402 -47.78 20.94 11.56
C VAL A 402 -48.36 22.36 11.64
N GLU A 403 -49.67 22.52 11.85
CA GLU A 403 -50.26 23.85 12.07
C GLU A 403 -49.74 24.53 13.35
N GLN A 404 -49.59 23.78 14.45
CA GLN A 404 -49.01 24.31 15.70
C GLN A 404 -47.55 24.74 15.52
N PHE A 405 -46.75 23.98 14.76
CA PHE A 405 -45.37 24.35 14.44
C PHE A 405 -45.29 25.62 13.58
N GLN A 406 -46.23 25.80 12.65
CA GLN A 406 -46.31 26.99 11.79
C GLN A 406 -46.72 28.25 12.59
N GLN A 407 -47.65 28.12 13.54
CA GLN A 407 -48.00 29.22 14.46
C GLN A 407 -46.83 29.61 15.38
N TYR A 408 -46.07 28.63 15.89
CA TYR A 408 -44.92 28.90 16.74
C TYR A 408 -43.79 29.61 15.97
N LYS A 409 -43.53 29.18 14.73
CA LYS A 409 -42.56 29.84 13.85
C LYS A 409 -42.90 31.32 13.61
N ASN A 410 -44.16 31.61 13.30
CA ASN A 410 -44.63 32.97 13.04
C ASN A 410 -44.61 33.88 14.29
N SER A 411 -44.62 33.33 15.51
CA SER A 411 -44.47 34.12 16.74
C SER A 411 -42.99 34.45 17.05
N THR A 412 -42.06 33.59 16.65
CA THR A 412 -40.62 33.78 16.91
C THR A 412 -39.92 34.77 15.98
N GLU A 413 -40.41 34.97 14.75
CA GLU A 413 -39.83 35.95 13.80
C GLU A 413 -40.21 37.42 14.14
N LEU A 414 -41.11 37.63 15.10
CA LEU A 414 -41.53 38.94 15.62
C LEU A 414 -40.68 39.42 16.82
N LEU A 415 -39.63 38.68 17.20
CA LEU A 415 -38.74 38.94 18.34
C LEU A 415 -37.28 39.23 17.95
N LEU A 416 -36.99 39.41 16.65
CA LEU A 416 -35.68 39.80 16.12
C LEU A 416 -35.81 41.04 15.21
N GLN A 417 -36.25 42.14 15.82
CA GLN A 417 -36.25 43.49 15.25
C GLN A 417 -35.26 44.39 16.01
#